data_AF-A0A6S7LL61-F1
#
_entry.id   AF-A0A6S7LL61-F1
#
_cell.length_a   1.000
_cell.length_b   1.000
_cell.length_c   1.000
_cell.angle_alpha   90.00
_cell.angle_beta   90.00
_cell.angle_gamma   90.00
#
_symmetry.space_group_name_H-M   'P 1'
#
loop_
_entity.id
_entity.type
_entity.pdbx_description
1 polymer ?
#
loop_
_entity_poly.entity_id
_entity_poly.type
_entity_poly.pdbx_seq_one_letter_code
_entity_poly.pdbx_strand_id
1 'polypeptide(L)'
;MADEERPPAPPMRSTSHKDAASPASSKPLPSTPSEGENLSLKKKKKATFTFFPNKGDDDKKYNKKKPEISYPTSFEHTIHVGFDSITGEFT
;
A
#
# COMPACT_ATOMS: atom_id res chain seq x y z
N MET A 1 -1.82 -44.53 -1.45
CA MET A 1 -3.17 -43.94 -1.39
C MET A 1 -3.02 -42.50 -0.90
N ALA A 2 -2.71 -41.56 -1.80
CA ALA A 2 -2.42 -40.16 -1.45
C ALA A 2 -3.35 -39.17 -2.19
N ASP A 3 -4.39 -39.67 -2.85
CA ASP A 3 -5.27 -38.87 -3.70
C ASP A 3 -6.58 -38.43 -3.00
N GLU A 4 -6.83 -38.86 -1.76
CA GLU A 4 -8.07 -38.57 -1.02
C GLU A 4 -7.99 -37.35 -0.08
N GLU A 5 -6.83 -36.70 0.06
CA GLU A 5 -6.62 -35.58 1.01
C GLU A 5 -6.77 -34.20 0.36
N ARG A 6 -7.01 -34.11 -0.96
CA ARG A 6 -7.16 -32.81 -1.63
C ARG A 6 -8.61 -32.35 -1.55
N PRO A 7 -8.88 -31.08 -1.18
CA PRO A 7 -10.24 -30.56 -1.19
C PRO A 7 -10.82 -30.62 -2.62
N PRO A 8 -12.15 -30.78 -2.76
CA PRO A 8 -12.79 -30.77 -4.06
C PRO A 8 -12.53 -29.43 -4.76
N ALA A 9 -12.37 -29.49 -6.09
CA ALA A 9 -12.13 -28.30 -6.88
C ALA A 9 -13.29 -27.29 -6.73
N PRO A 10 -12.99 -25.97 -6.70
CA PRO A 10 -14.02 -24.95 -6.62
C PRO A 10 -14.94 -24.98 -7.86
N PRO A 11 -16.22 -24.60 -7.72
CA PRO A 11 -17.17 -24.58 -8.83
C PRO A 11 -16.75 -23.57 -9.90
N MET A 12 -16.78 -23.99 -11.17
CA MET A 12 -16.50 -23.10 -12.29
C MET A 12 -17.65 -22.12 -12.51
N ARG A 13 -17.36 -20.81 -12.54
CA ARG A 13 -18.32 -19.77 -12.95
C ARG A 13 -18.35 -19.65 -14.47
N SER A 14 -19.43 -20.14 -15.08
CA SER A 14 -19.74 -19.94 -16.50
C SER A 14 -20.33 -18.53 -16.75
N THR A 15 -19.55 -17.45 -16.57
CA THR A 15 -20.03 -16.10 -16.90
C THR A 15 -19.62 -15.71 -18.32
N SER A 16 -20.48 -15.96 -19.30
CA SER A 16 -20.45 -15.25 -20.57
C SER A 16 -21.36 -14.02 -20.48
N HIS A 17 -20.86 -12.93 -19.90
CA HIS A 17 -21.48 -11.60 -20.06
C HIS A 17 -20.61 -10.77 -20.99
N LYS A 18 -20.64 -11.10 -22.28
CA LYS A 18 -20.35 -10.14 -23.33
C LYS A 18 -21.68 -9.50 -23.69
N ASP A 19 -22.00 -8.39 -23.03
CA ASP A 19 -22.89 -7.39 -23.61
C ASP A 19 -22.32 -6.00 -23.29
N ALA A 20 -21.90 -5.36 -24.37
CA ALA A 20 -21.39 -4.01 -24.39
C ALA A 20 -22.53 -3.03 -24.05
N ALA A 21 -22.42 -2.34 -22.92
CA ALA A 21 -23.22 -1.16 -22.63
C ALA A 21 -22.46 -0.20 -21.70
N SER A 22 -21.56 0.59 -22.28
CA SER A 22 -21.40 1.99 -21.84
C SER A 22 -22.38 2.83 -22.69
N PRO A 23 -22.88 4.03 -22.28
CA PRO A 23 -22.17 5.03 -21.46
C PRO A 23 -23.06 5.92 -20.53
N ALA A 24 -22.68 6.14 -19.26
CA ALA A 24 -23.24 7.26 -18.48
C ALA A 24 -22.42 7.63 -17.22
N SER A 25 -21.32 8.38 -17.39
CA SER A 25 -21.00 9.50 -16.50
C SER A 25 -19.90 10.35 -17.13
N SER A 26 -20.31 11.33 -17.92
CA SER A 26 -19.50 12.30 -18.66
C SER A 26 -18.80 13.31 -17.74
N LYS A 27 -17.95 12.85 -16.82
CA LYS A 27 -16.99 13.74 -16.15
C LYS A 27 -15.72 13.76 -17.01
N PRO A 28 -15.33 14.89 -17.60
CA PRO A 28 -14.06 14.97 -18.31
C PRO A 28 -12.92 14.66 -17.33
N LEU A 29 -11.92 13.93 -17.81
CA LEU A 29 -10.69 13.68 -17.06
C LEU A 29 -10.05 15.03 -16.69
N PRO A 30 -9.46 15.18 -15.49
CA PRO A 30 -8.70 16.39 -15.16
C PRO A 30 -7.58 16.57 -16.18
N SER A 31 -7.39 17.81 -16.66
CA SER A 31 -6.32 18.13 -17.59
C SER A 31 -4.95 17.89 -16.98
N THR A 32 -4.04 17.27 -17.73
CA THR A 32 -2.64 17.17 -17.32
C THR A 32 -2.03 18.56 -17.17
N PRO A 33 -1.21 18.82 -16.14
CA PRO A 33 -0.51 20.09 -16.02
C PRO A 33 0.32 20.32 -17.28
N SER A 34 0.15 21.48 -17.89
CA SER A 34 0.84 21.80 -19.13
C SER A 34 2.34 21.90 -18.86
N GLU A 35 3.18 21.29 -19.70
CA GLU A 35 4.65 21.42 -19.63
C GLU A 35 5.15 22.84 -20.04
N GLY A 36 4.26 23.85 -20.10
CA GLY A 36 4.55 25.17 -20.66
C GLY A 36 4.51 26.35 -19.68
N GLU A 37 3.98 26.20 -18.46
CA GLU A 37 3.67 27.34 -17.58
C GLU A 37 4.81 27.83 -16.67
N ASN A 38 6.05 27.45 -16.96
CA ASN A 38 7.24 28.04 -16.32
C ASN A 38 8.23 28.67 -17.31
N LEU A 39 7.80 28.94 -18.54
CA LEU A 39 8.59 29.65 -19.55
C LEU A 39 8.14 31.09 -19.75
N SER A 40 7.97 31.86 -18.67
CA SER A 40 8.22 33.30 -18.68
C SER A 40 7.82 33.92 -17.35
N LEU A 41 8.82 34.27 -16.54
CA LEU A 41 8.91 35.58 -15.88
C LEU A 41 10.24 35.65 -15.12
N LYS A 42 11.24 36.14 -15.84
CA LYS A 42 12.49 36.64 -15.28
C LYS A 42 12.19 37.66 -14.17
N LYS A 43 12.67 37.44 -12.94
CA LYS A 43 13.63 38.33 -12.24
C LYS A 43 13.72 38.03 -10.74
N LYS A 44 14.99 37.92 -10.31
CA LYS A 44 15.55 38.35 -9.02
C LYS A 44 14.95 37.68 -7.77
N LYS A 45 15.77 36.81 -7.16
CA LYS A 45 16.47 37.11 -5.91
C LYS A 45 17.46 36.00 -5.60
N LYS A 46 18.75 36.35 -5.60
CA LYS A 46 19.85 35.53 -5.09
C LYS A 46 19.74 35.57 -3.56
N ALA A 47 18.82 34.79 -3.00
CA ALA A 47 18.69 34.61 -1.56
C ALA A 47 19.58 33.43 -1.17
N THR A 48 20.87 33.69 -0.99
CA THR A 48 21.79 32.75 -0.36
C THR A 48 21.39 32.63 1.11
N PHE A 49 20.46 31.72 1.41
CA PHE A 49 20.07 31.39 2.78
C PHE A 49 21.09 30.41 3.38
N THR A 50 22.30 30.88 3.64
CA THR A 50 23.27 30.17 4.49
C THR A 50 22.96 30.51 5.95
N PHE A 51 22.01 29.78 6.52
CA PHE A 51 21.58 29.90 7.93
C PHE A 51 21.72 28.57 8.69
N PHE A 52 22.84 27.87 8.52
CA PHE A 52 23.21 26.79 9.42
C PHE A 52 24.67 26.95 9.85
N PRO A 53 24.95 27.44 11.08
CA PRO A 53 26.27 27.27 11.65
C PRO A 53 26.51 25.78 11.81
N ASN A 54 27.60 25.30 11.22
CA ASN A 54 28.18 23.99 11.49
C ASN A 54 28.25 23.79 13.01
N LYS A 55 27.38 22.94 13.55
CA LYS A 55 27.46 22.45 14.92
C LYS A 55 27.11 20.98 14.93
N GLY A 56 28.09 20.17 15.30
CA GLY A 56 27.95 18.75 15.63
C GLY A 56 27.91 17.83 14.42
N ASP A 57 29.08 17.37 13.97
CA ASP A 57 29.21 16.22 13.07
C ASP A 57 29.39 14.90 13.84
N ASP A 58 28.76 14.78 15.01
CA ASP A 58 28.84 13.57 15.83
C ASP A 58 27.52 12.78 15.92
N ASP A 59 26.36 13.40 15.62
CA ASP A 59 25.05 12.71 15.68
C ASP A 59 24.51 12.23 14.32
N LYS A 60 25.22 12.51 13.22
CA LYS A 60 24.78 12.13 11.86
C LYS A 60 25.12 10.69 11.46
N LYS A 61 25.88 9.96 12.30
CA LYS A 61 26.23 8.55 12.03
C LYS A 61 25.12 7.57 12.42
N TYR A 62 24.16 8.00 13.25
CA TYR A 62 23.02 7.17 13.67
C TYR A 62 21.75 7.39 12.83
N ASN A 63 21.70 8.44 12.00
CA ASN A 63 20.47 8.84 11.29
C ASN A 63 20.39 8.43 9.79
N LYS A 64 21.26 7.52 9.32
CA LYS A 64 21.19 6.97 7.94
C LYS A 64 21.01 5.46 7.89
N LYS A 65 20.93 4.78 9.04
CA LYS A 65 20.64 3.36 9.07
C LYS A 65 19.14 3.19 8.96
N LYS A 66 18.70 2.33 8.04
CA LYS A 66 17.30 1.90 7.96
C LYS A 66 16.89 1.44 9.37
N PRO A 67 15.73 1.87 9.90
CA PRO A 67 15.30 1.44 11.22
C PRO A 67 15.30 -0.09 11.28
N GLU A 68 15.91 -0.64 12.32
CA GLU A 68 15.94 -2.08 12.56
C GLU A 68 14.72 -2.43 13.41
N ILE A 69 13.79 -3.16 12.80
CA ILE A 69 12.63 -3.71 13.51
C ILE A 69 12.98 -5.16 13.80
N SER A 70 13.08 -5.52 15.08
CA SER A 70 13.38 -6.88 15.50
C SER A 70 12.28 -7.85 15.06
N TYR A 71 12.59 -9.15 15.08
CA TYR A 71 11.58 -10.18 14.91
C TYR A 71 10.53 -10.10 16.04
N PRO A 72 9.27 -10.50 15.78
CA PRO A 72 8.28 -10.63 16.83
C PRO A 72 8.76 -11.66 17.86
N THR A 73 8.82 -11.25 19.11
CA THR A 73 9.11 -12.11 20.26
C THR A 73 7.91 -12.09 21.21
N SER A 74 7.74 -13.14 22.01
CA SER A 74 6.63 -13.25 22.98
C SER A 74 5.24 -13.17 22.34
N PHE A 75 5.02 -13.97 21.29
CA PHE A 75 3.70 -14.05 20.70
C PHE A 75 2.70 -14.67 21.68
N GLU A 76 1.58 -13.99 21.87
CA GLU A 76 0.48 -14.41 22.73
C GLU A 76 -0.78 -14.58 21.87
N HIS A 77 -1.38 -15.77 21.93
CA HIS A 77 -2.70 -15.98 21.37
C HIS A 77 -3.74 -15.38 22.32
N THR A 78 -4.46 -14.35 21.88
CA THR A 78 -5.51 -13.72 22.71
C THR A 78 -6.77 -14.58 22.81
N ILE A 79 -7.12 -15.28 21.73
CA ILE A 79 -8.29 -16.16 21.67
C ILE A 79 -8.03 -17.26 20.65
N HIS A 80 -8.44 -18.48 20.99
CA HIS A 80 -8.55 -19.56 20.02
C HIS A 80 -10.03 -19.73 19.70
N VAL A 81 -10.40 -19.57 18.43
CA VAL A 81 -11.77 -19.82 17.97
C VAL A 81 -11.77 -21.14 17.21
N GLY A 82 -12.55 -22.11 17.68
CA GLY A 82 -12.79 -23.42 17.10
C GLY A 82 -14.22 -23.56 16.58
N PHE A 83 -14.49 -24.65 15.86
CA PHE A 83 -15.84 -25.03 15.42
C PHE A 83 -16.20 -26.39 16.01
N ASP A 84 -17.34 -26.48 16.70
CA ASP A 84 -17.87 -27.73 17.23
C ASP A 84 -18.87 -28.34 16.23
N SER A 85 -18.50 -29.49 15.68
CA SER A 85 -19.34 -30.21 14.70
C SER A 85 -20.62 -30.82 15.27
N ILE A 86 -20.72 -31.03 16.59
CA ILE A 86 -21.90 -31.65 17.20
C ILE A 86 -23.01 -30.60 17.36
N THR A 87 -22.63 -29.41 17.79
CA THR A 87 -23.56 -28.28 18.01
C THR A 87 -23.70 -27.38 16.78
N GLY A 88 -22.69 -27.35 15.91
CA GLY A 88 -22.63 -26.46 14.75
C GLY A 88 -22.25 -25.02 15.11
N GLU A 89 -21.66 -24.79 16.28
CA GLU A 89 -21.33 -23.45 16.80
C GLU A 89 -19.81 -23.22 16.86
N PHE A 90 -19.41 -21.93 16.89
CA PHE A 90 -18.01 -21.54 17.10
C PHE A 90 -17.74 -21.28 18.58
N THR A 91 -16.57 -21.70 19.07
CA THR A 91 -16.15 -21.62 20.49
C THR A 91 -14.84 -20.88 20.64
#